data_AF-A0A960XFS2-F1
#
_entry.id   AF-A0A960XFS2-F1
#
_cell.length_a   1.000
_cell.length_b   1.000
_cell.length_c   1.000
_cell.angle_alpha   90.00
_cell.angle_beta   90.00
_cell.angle_gamma   90.00
#
_symmetry.space_group_name_H-M   'P 1'
#
loop_
_entity.id
_entity.type
_entity.pdbx_description
1 polymer ?
#
loop_
_entity_poly.entity_id
_entity_poly.type
_entity_poly.pdbx_seq_one_letter_code
_entity_poly.pdbx_strand_id
1 'polypeptide(L)'
;MSAMSIRIPEELKDKAMQLARKNNISFNSLVNHWLRAAVMQDETLEWMRSRLNGKDPEALIAQFGKFLEQTQPGEEPSPEEIKKAMR
;
A
#
# COMPACT_ATOMS: atom_id res chain seq x y z
N MET A 1 -11.81 2.79 21.02
CA MET A 1 -12.12 3.12 19.61
C MET A 1 -12.63 4.56 19.56
N SER A 2 -12.16 5.37 18.61
CA SER A 2 -12.65 6.73 18.39
C SER A 2 -13.74 6.72 17.32
N ALA A 3 -14.78 7.54 17.48
CA ALA A 3 -15.84 7.70 16.49
C ALA A 3 -15.64 9.00 15.71
N MET A 4 -15.72 8.92 14.39
CA MET A 4 -15.64 10.08 13.50
C MET A 4 -16.98 10.27 12.79
N SER A 5 -17.46 11.51 12.74
CA SER A 5 -18.60 11.89 11.92
C SER A 5 -18.09 12.70 10.73
N ILE A 6 -18.45 12.27 9.53
CA ILE A 6 -18.09 12.95 8.28
C ILE A 6 -19.37 13.30 7.52
N ARG A 7 -19.42 14.51 6.96
CA ARG A 7 -20.47 14.90 6.02
C ARG A 7 -19.95 14.69 4.61
N ILE A 8 -20.69 13.91 3.83
CA ILE A 8 -20.40 13.65 2.43
C ILE A 8 -21.65 13.96 1.60
N PRO A 9 -21.51 14.35 0.32
CA PRO A 9 -22.64 14.48 -0.59
C PRO A 9 -23.43 13.16 -0.69
N GLU A 10 -24.76 13.25 -0.78
CA GLU A 10 -25.62 12.06 -0.80
C GLU A 10 -25.29 11.12 -1.98
N GLU A 11 -25.01 11.68 -3.16
CA GLU A 11 -24.60 10.89 -4.33
C GLU A 11 -23.33 10.07 -4.08
N LEU A 12 -22.38 10.63 -3.32
CA LEU A 12 -21.13 9.94 -3.00
C LEU A 12 -21.37 8.83 -1.99
N LYS A 13 -22.22 9.08 -1.00
CA LYS A 13 -22.66 8.10 -0.02
C LYS A 13 -23.33 6.90 -0.71
N ASP A 14 -24.23 7.14 -1.65
CA ASP A 14 -24.93 6.08 -2.37
C ASP A 14 -23.96 5.22 -3.17
N LYS A 15 -23.04 5.83 -3.91
CA LYS A 15 -22.01 5.11 -4.67
C LYS A 15 -21.10 4.29 -3.75
N ALA A 16 -20.66 4.86 -2.63
CA ALA A 16 -19.83 4.16 -1.67
C ALA A 16 -20.59 3.01 -0.97
N MET A 17 -21.88 3.18 -0.67
CA MET A 17 -22.73 2.10 -0.15
C MET A 17 -22.90 0.97 -1.17
N GLN A 18 -23.10 1.28 -2.45
CA GLN A 18 -23.14 0.27 -3.52
C GLN A 18 -21.81 -0.47 -3.64
N LEU A 19 -20.69 0.24 -3.56
CA LEU A 19 -19.35 -0.35 -3.58
C LEU A 19 -19.12 -1.27 -2.36
N ALA A 20 -19.55 -0.86 -1.17
CA ALA A 20 -19.46 -1.68 0.03
C ALA A 20 -20.26 -2.99 -0.11
N ARG A 21 -21.50 -2.90 -0.63
CA ARG A 21 -22.34 -4.07 -0.95
C ARG A 21 -21.68 -5.00 -1.95
N LYS A 22 -21.10 -4.45 -3.03
CA LYS A 22 -20.39 -5.25 -4.06
C LYS A 22 -19.23 -6.04 -3.47
N ASN A 23 -18.53 -5.48 -2.50
CA ASN A 23 -17.39 -6.13 -1.82
C ASN A 23 -17.80 -6.93 -0.58
N ASN A 24 -19.10 -7.06 -0.30
CA ASN A 24 -19.65 -7.75 0.88
C ASN A 24 -19.07 -7.24 2.22
N ILE A 25 -18.87 -5.93 2.33
CA ILE A 25 -18.38 -5.27 3.56
C ILE A 25 -19.32 -4.16 4.00
N SER A 26 -19.21 -3.75 5.27
CA SER A 26 -19.95 -2.59 5.77
C SER A 26 -19.42 -1.29 5.18
N PHE A 27 -20.28 -0.27 5.08
CA PHE A 27 -19.86 1.07 4.67
C PHE A 27 -18.72 1.61 5.55
N ASN A 28 -18.80 1.43 6.87
CA ASN A 28 -17.76 1.86 7.79
C ASN A 28 -16.43 1.13 7.55
N SER A 29 -16.48 -0.17 7.24
CA SER A 29 -15.29 -0.95 6.88
C SER A 29 -14.65 -0.43 5.59
N LEU A 30 -15.46 -0.10 4.58
CA LEU A 30 -14.98 0.50 3.34
C LEU A 30 -14.30 1.86 3.60
N VAL A 31 -14.94 2.75 4.36
CA VAL A 31 -14.39 4.07 4.70
C VAL A 31 -13.08 3.94 5.47
N ASN A 32 -13.01 3.06 6.48
CA ASN A 32 -11.78 2.83 7.24
C ASN A 32 -10.65 2.28 6.36
N HIS A 33 -10.97 1.36 5.45
CA HIS A 33 -9.98 0.81 4.51
C HIS A 33 -9.43 1.90 3.59
N TRP A 34 -10.29 2.73 3.02
CA TRP A 34 -9.88 3.83 2.17
C TRP A 34 -9.06 4.89 2.91
N LEU A 35 -9.48 5.25 4.13
CA LEU A 35 -8.72 6.19 4.97
C LEU A 35 -7.32 5.65 5.25
N ARG A 36 -7.20 4.37 5.60
CA ARG A 36 -5.90 3.72 5.81
C ARG A 36 -5.06 3.73 4.54
N ALA A 37 -5.65 3.41 3.39
CA ALA A 37 -4.94 3.43 2.11
C ALA A 37 -4.44 4.83 1.76
N ALA A 38 -5.25 5.86 1.97
CA ALA A 38 -4.86 7.25 1.72
C ALA A 38 -3.72 7.70 2.64
N VAL A 39 -3.80 7.40 3.94
CA VAL A 39 -2.72 7.71 4.90
C VAL A 39 -1.43 6.99 4.51
N MET A 40 -1.49 5.69 4.22
CA MET A 40 -0.29 4.92 3.82
C MET A 40 0.33 5.45 2.53
N GLN A 41 -0.47 5.87 1.56
CA GLN A 41 0.03 6.47 0.33
C GLN A 41 0.77 7.78 0.61
N ASP A 42 0.20 8.65 1.43
CA ASP A 42 0.82 9.93 1.81
C ASP A 42 2.14 9.71 2.56
N GLU A 43 2.14 8.84 3.57
CA GLU A 43 3.35 8.44 4.31
C GLU A 43 4.42 7.84 3.39
N THR A 44 4.01 7.03 2.41
CA THR A 44 4.93 6.42 1.44
C THR A 44 5.54 7.50 0.53
N LEU A 45 4.74 8.45 0.06
CA LEU A 45 5.21 9.58 -0.75
C LEU A 45 6.17 10.47 0.04
N GLU A 46 5.86 10.77 1.30
CA GLU A 46 6.74 11.53 2.19
C GLU A 46 8.06 10.79 2.45
N TRP A 47 7.99 9.50 2.77
CA TRP A 47 9.16 8.66 2.94
C TRP A 47 10.03 8.66 1.67
N MET A 48 9.43 8.45 0.49
CA MET A 48 10.16 8.49 -0.78
C MET A 48 10.79 9.85 -1.03
N ARG A 49 10.06 10.94 -0.81
CA ARG A 49 10.60 12.29 -0.91
C ARG A 49 11.81 12.46 0.01
N SER A 50 11.71 12.09 1.27
CA SER A 50 12.83 12.20 2.22
C SER A 50 14.04 11.36 1.79
N ARG A 51 13.81 10.16 1.24
CA ARG A 51 14.87 9.23 0.87
C ARG A 51 15.57 9.60 -0.43
N LEU A 52 14.85 10.24 -1.35
CA LEU A 52 15.32 10.67 -2.65
C LEU A 52 15.78 12.12 -2.67
N ASN A 53 15.43 12.93 -1.65
CA ASN A 53 15.84 14.32 -1.57
C ASN A 53 17.37 14.44 -1.55
N GLY A 54 17.92 15.23 -2.48
CA GLY A 54 19.36 15.43 -2.64
C GLY A 54 20.12 14.23 -3.22
N LYS A 55 19.43 13.16 -3.64
CA LYS A 55 20.06 12.03 -4.33
C LYS A 55 20.01 12.22 -5.84
N ASP A 56 21.13 11.95 -6.50
CA ASP A 56 21.23 11.90 -7.94
C ASP A 56 20.55 10.62 -8.47
N PRO A 57 19.55 10.72 -9.37
CA PRO A 57 18.89 9.58 -9.99
C PRO A 57 19.86 8.61 -10.68
N GLU A 58 20.92 9.10 -11.35
CA GLU A 58 21.87 8.22 -12.03
C GLU A 58 22.69 7.39 -11.03
N ALA A 59 23.12 8.02 -9.93
CA ALA A 59 23.81 7.33 -8.85
C ALA A 59 22.93 6.25 -8.17
N LEU A 60 21.63 6.51 -8.02
CA LEU A 60 20.67 5.53 -7.48
C LEU A 60 20.49 4.33 -8.41
N ILE A 61 20.37 4.56 -9.72
CA ILE A 61 20.27 3.49 -10.73
C ILE A 61 21.53 2.64 -10.72
N ALA A 62 22.71 3.27 -10.67
CA ALA A 62 23.98 2.56 -10.60
C ALA A 62 24.11 1.71 -9.32
N GLN A 63 23.65 2.21 -8.17
CA GLN A 63 23.60 1.45 -6.92
C GLN A 63 22.65 0.26 -7.01
N PHE A 64 21.48 0.44 -7.62
CA PHE A 64 20.51 -0.63 -7.81
C PHE A 64 21.03 -1.71 -8.78
N GLY A 65 21.70 -1.31 -9.87
CA GLY A 65 22.37 -2.23 -10.79
C GLY A 65 23.43 -3.08 -10.08
N LYS A 66 24.29 -2.46 -9.27
CA LYS A 66 25.28 -3.19 -8.45
C LYS A 66 24.64 -4.15 -7.45
N PHE A 67 23.51 -3.78 -6.85
CA PHE A 67 22.76 -4.67 -5.97
C PHE A 67 22.26 -5.90 -6.73
N LEU A 68 21.66 -5.71 -7.91
CA LEU A 68 21.17 -6.81 -8.76
C LEU A 68 22.30 -7.75 -9.21
N GLU A 69 23.48 -7.21 -9.52
CA GLU A 69 24.67 -8.00 -9.86
C GLU A 69 25.17 -8.87 -8.67
N GLN A 70 24.93 -8.42 -7.44
CA GLN A 70 25.30 -9.14 -6.22
C GLN A 70 24.24 -10.15 -5.78
N THR A 71 22.99 -9.98 -6.20
CA THR A 71 21.92 -10.94 -5.91
C THR A 71 22.01 -12.14 -6.84
N GLN A 72 22.24 -13.33 -6.30
CA GLN A 72 22.05 -14.56 -7.04
C GLN A 72 20.54 -14.83 -7.15
N PRO A 73 19.99 -15.06 -8.35
CA PRO A 73 18.65 -15.59 -8.47
C PRO A 73 18.62 -16.99 -7.81
N GLY A 74 17.90 -17.10 -6.70
CA GLY A 74 17.58 -18.38 -6.08
C GLY A 74 16.45 -19.08 -6.83
N GLU A 75 16.25 -20.37 -6.57
CA GLU A 75 15.04 -21.05 -7.00
C GLU A 75 13.81 -20.40 -6.36
N GLU A 76 12.75 -20.28 -7.15
CA GLU A 76 11.48 -19.77 -6.64
C GLU A 76 11.00 -20.72 -5.52
N PRO A 77 10.71 -20.21 -4.31
CA PRO A 77 10.41 -21.06 -3.17
C PRO A 77 9.16 -21.89 -3.45
N SER A 78 9.22 -23.16 -3.09
CA SER A 78 8.11 -24.08 -3.23
C SER A 78 6.91 -23.64 -2.37
N PRO A 79 5.68 -24.04 -2.74
CA PRO A 79 4.49 -23.73 -1.95
C PRO A 79 4.57 -24.17 -0.47
N GLU A 80 5.36 -25.20 -0.17
CA GLU A 80 5.59 -25.67 1.20
C GLU A 80 6.53 -24.76 2.00
N GLU A 81 7.58 -24.24 1.36
CA GLU A 81 8.52 -23.29 1.96
C GLU A 81 7.82 -21.97 2.28
N ILE A 82 6.94 -21.50 1.38
CA ILE A 82 6.10 -20.32 1.62
C ILE A 82 5.19 -20.54 2.84
N LYS A 83 4.51 -21.70 2.91
CA LYS A 83 3.66 -22.04 4.07
C LYS A 83 4.43 -22.12 5.38
N LYS A 84 5.69 -22.56 5.35
CA LYS A 84 6.55 -22.65 6.54
C LYS A 84 7.00 -21.28 7.03
N ALA A 85 7.27 -20.33 6.12
CA ALA A 85 7.67 -18.97 6.47
C ALA A 85 6.52 -18.08 6.97
N MET A 86 5.26 -18.45 6.66
CA MET A 86 4.07 -17.72 7.10
C MET A 86 3.52 -18.17 8.48
N ARG A 87 4.15 -19.17 9.11
CA ARG A 87 3.84 -19.61 10.48
C ARG A 87 4.74 -18.89 11.48
#